data_AF-A0A5R8NRT5-F1
#
_entry.id   AF-A0A5R8NRT5-F1
#
_cell.length_a   1.000
_cell.length_b   1.000
_cell.length_c   1.000
_cell.angle_alpha   90.00
_cell.angle_beta   90.00
_cell.angle_gamma   90.00
#
_symmetry.space_group_name_H-M   'P 1'
#
loop_
_entity.id
_entity.type
_entity.pdbx_description
1 polymer ?
#
loop_
_entity_poly.entity_id
_entity_poly.type
_entity_poly.pdbx_seq_one_letter_code
_entity_poly.pdbx_strand_id
1 'polypeptide(L)' 'MATGWRHRLRGDFATREIGGEELEQWQYEVTAGGRIWYCPAPAKRIVWVVLAGVGHPKWTE' A
#
# COMPACT_ATOMS: atom_id res chain seq x y z
N MET A 1 2.55 7.67 -15.36
CA MET A 1 2.02 8.46 -14.23
C MET A 1 0.71 7.80 -13.79
N ALA A 2 0.61 7.24 -12.58
CA ALA A 2 -0.59 6.49 -12.18
C ALA A 2 -1.74 7.45 -11.84
N THR A 3 -2.87 7.29 -12.54
CA THR A 3 -3.99 8.25 -12.64
C THR A 3 -5.21 7.87 -11.80
N GLY A 4 -5.03 7.49 -10.52
CA GLY A 4 -6.17 7.21 -9.66
C GLY A 4 -5.87 7.10 -8.17
N TRP A 5 -6.93 7.21 -7.38
CA TRP A 5 -6.94 7.09 -5.90
C TRP A 5 -6.43 5.73 -5.40
N ARG A 6 -6.21 4.78 -6.31
CA ARG A 6 -5.58 3.49 -6.04
C ARG A 6 -4.47 3.22 -7.03
N HIS A 7 -3.27 2.88 -6.55
CA HIS A 7 -2.19 2.43 -7.43
C HIS A 7 -1.18 1.55 -6.69
N ARG A 8 -0.48 0.69 -7.44
CA ARG A 8 0.63 -0.09 -6.92
C ARG A 8 1.81 0.83 -6.62
N LEU A 9 2.44 0.66 -5.45
CA LEU A 9 3.67 1.36 -5.09
C LEU A 9 4.85 0.84 -5.93
N ARG A 10 5.97 1.57 -5.90
CA ARG A 10 7.14 1.32 -6.76
C ARG A 10 8.44 1.44 -5.96
N GLY A 11 9.55 0.99 -6.56
CA GLY A 11 10.86 1.01 -5.93
C GLY A 11 10.88 0.16 -4.66
N ASP A 12 11.51 0.66 -3.61
CA ASP A 12 11.67 -0.03 -2.32
C ASP A 12 10.34 -0.31 -1.60
N PHE A 13 9.25 0.33 -2.03
CA PHE A 13 7.91 0.12 -1.51
C PHE A 13 7.03 -0.75 -2.41
N ALA A 14 7.55 -1.31 -3.51
CA ALA A 14 6.75 -2.07 -4.47
C ALA A 14 6.21 -3.39 -3.90
N THR A 15 6.94 -3.97 -2.97
CA THR A 15 6.63 -5.23 -2.29
C THR A 15 6.90 -5.12 -0.79
N ARG A 16 6.36 -6.07 -0.02
CA ARG A 16 6.67 -6.25 1.39
C ARG A 16 6.57 -7.72 1.76
N GLU A 17 7.53 -8.20 2.54
CA GLU A 17 7.47 -9.52 3.14
C GLU A 17 6.50 -9.52 4.33
N ILE A 18 5.49 -10.40 4.30
CA ILE A 18 4.54 -10.61 5.40
C ILE A 18 4.35 -12.11 5.60
N GLY A 19 4.79 -12.63 6.75
CA GLY A 19 4.68 -14.05 7.06
C GLY A 19 5.44 -14.94 6.08
N GLY A 20 6.63 -14.52 5.64
CA GLY A 20 7.51 -15.25 4.73
C GLY A 20 7.07 -15.23 3.25
N GLU A 21 6.08 -14.42 2.89
CA GLU A 21 5.59 -14.25 1.52
C GLU A 21 5.85 -12.81 1.08
N GLU A 22 6.46 -12.64 -0.10
CA GLU A 22 6.58 -11.32 -0.73
C GLU A 22 5.25 -10.96 -1.40
N LEU A 23 4.62 -9.89 -0.92
CA LEU A 23 3.34 -9.41 -1.41
C LEU A 23 3.50 -8.07 -2.11
N GLU A 24 2.77 -7.86 -3.21
CA GLU A 24 2.66 -6.53 -3.81
C GLU A 24 2.06 -5.52 -2.83
N GLN A 25 2.61 -4.31 -2.80
CA GLN A 25 2.10 -3.23 -1.97
C GLN A 25 1.42 -2.15 -2.80
N TRP A 26 0.29 -1.70 -2.30
CA TRP A 26 -0.62 -0.79 -2.96
C TRP A 26 -0.97 0.38 -2.05
N GLN A 27 -1.23 1.53 -2.63
CA GLN A 27 -1.83 2.68 -1.95
C GLN A 27 -3.30 2.81 -2.36
N TYR A 28 -4.13 3.17 -1.39
CA TYR A 28 -5.48 3.69 -1.61
C TYR A 28 -5.67 4.99 -0.84
N GLU A 29 -6.16 6.02 -1.52
CA GLU A 29 -6.61 7.28 -0.94
C GLU A 29 -8.04 7.09 -0.44
N VAL A 30 -8.20 7.15 0.88
CA VAL A 30 -9.47 6.91 1.58
C VAL A 30 -10.30 8.20 1.64
N THR A 31 -9.61 9.32 1.84
CA THR A 31 -10.18 10.67 1.82
C THR A 31 -9.19 11.60 1.13
N ALA A 32 -9.59 12.83 0.80
CA ALA A 32 -8.74 13.82 0.12
C ALA A 32 -7.38 14.14 0.80
N GLY A 33 -7.11 13.62 2.01
CA GLY A 33 -5.80 13.67 2.64
C GLY A 33 -5.38 12.38 3.34
N GLY A 34 -6.27 11.40 3.49
CA GLY A 34 -6.03 10.14 4.19
C GLY A 34 -5.71 9.01 3.23
N ARG A 35 -4.74 8.18 3.56
CA ARG A 35 -4.38 7.00 2.75
C ARG A 35 -4.06 5.79 3.59
N ILE A 36 -4.23 4.64 2.96
CA ILE A 36 -3.73 3.37 3.46
C ILE A 36 -2.74 2.79 2.47
N TRP A 37 -1.71 2.12 2.99
CA TRP A 37 -0.94 1.16 2.22
C TRP A 37 -1.34 -0.24 2.64
N TYR A 38 -1.45 -1.13 1.67
CA TYR A 38 -1.92 -2.48 1.91
C TYR A 38 -1.29 -3.51 0.98
N CYS A 39 -1.30 -4.76 1.44
CA CYS A 39 -0.79 -5.93 0.74
C CYS A 39 -1.90 -7.00 0.66
N PRO A 40 -2.50 -7.25 -0.51
CA PRO A 40 -3.42 -8.36 -0.71
C PRO A 40 -2.70 -9.71 -0.64
N ALA A 41 -3.24 -10.67 0.11
CA ALA A 41 -2.82 -12.07 0.13
C ALA A 41 -3.99 -12.96 -0.31
N PRO A 42 -4.26 -13.12 -1.63
CA PRO A 42 -5.48 -13.75 -2.13
C PRO A 42 -5.65 -15.20 -1.68
N ALA A 43 -4.56 -15.97 -1.64
CA ALA A 43 -4.57 -17.36 -1.21
C ALA A 43 -5.06 -17.52 0.24
N LYS A 44 -4.74 -16.53 1.09
CA LYS A 44 -5.14 -16.48 2.51
C LYS A 44 -6.46 -15.72 2.71
N ARG A 45 -6.99 -15.06 1.67
CA ARG A 45 -8.15 -14.16 1.71
C ARG A 45 -8.00 -13.04 2.75
N ILE A 46 -6.78 -12.50 2.89
CA ILE A 46 -6.46 -11.41 3.82
C ILE A 46 -5.99 -10.20 3.02
N VAL A 47 -6.31 -9.00 3.50
CA VAL A 47 -5.65 -7.76 3.10
C VAL A 47 -4.96 -7.18 4.31
N TRP A 48 -3.64 -7.12 4.28
CA TRP A 48 -2.84 -6.53 5.34
C TRP A 48 -2.77 -5.03 5.14
N VAL A 49 -3.27 -4.24 6.08
CA VAL A 49 -3.00 -2.80 6.12
C VAL A 49 -1.68 -2.59 6.87
N VAL A 50 -0.72 -1.95 6.20
CA VAL A 50 0.66 -1.79 6.71
C VAL A 50 1.00 -0.34 7.05
N LEU A 51 0.18 0.59 6.57
CA LEU A 51 0.19 2.00 6.96
C LEU A 51 -1.23 2.53 6.85
N ALA A 52 -1.65 3.31 7.83
CA ALA A 52 -2.88 4.10 7.79
C ALA A 52 -2.58 5.46 8.41
N GLY A 53 -2.85 6.55 7.68
CA GLY A 53 -2.53 7.88 8.17
C GLY A 53 -3.13 9.00 7.34
N VAL A 54 -3.08 10.19 7.93
CA VAL A 54 -3.40 11.46 7.27
C VAL A 54 -2.12 12.12 6.75
N GLY A 55 -2.19 12.80 5.61
CA GLY A 55 -1.04 13.43 4.95
C GLY A 55 -0.17 12.44 4.15
N HIS A 56 0.74 12.98 3.32
CA HIS A 56 1.67 12.17 2.52
C HIS A 56 2.73 11.55 3.46
N PRO A 57 3.02 10.24 3.39
CA PRO A 57 4.09 9.65 4.18
C PRO A 57 5.40 10.36 3.83
N LYS A 58 6.08 10.90 4.84
CA LYS A 58 7.40 11.56 4.69
C LYS A 58 8.48 10.67 4.05
N TRP A 59 8.18 9.39 3.86
CA TRP A 59 9.09 8.35 3.36
C TRP A 59 9.07 8.23 1.84
N THR A 60 8.19 8.96 1.14
CA THR A 60 8.08 8.92 -0.33
C THR A 60 8.52 10.21 -1.02
N GLU A 61 9.27 11.08 -0.32
CA GLU A 61 9.78 12.36 -0.86
C GLU A 61 11.27 12.24 -1.21
#